data_AF-A0A223KWB4-F1
#
_entry.id   AF-A0A223KWB4-F1
#
_cell.length_a   1.000
_cell.length_b   1.000
_cell.length_c   1.000
_cell.angle_alpha   90.00
_cell.angle_beta   90.00
_cell.angle_gamma   90.00
#
_symmetry.space_group_name_H-M   'P 1'
#
loop_
_entity.id
_entity.type
_entity.pdbx_description
1 polymer ?
#
loop_
_entity_poly.entity_id
_entity_poly.type
_entity_poly.pdbx_seq_one_letter_code
_entity_poly.pdbx_strand_id
1 'polypeptide(L)' 'MIKMLLFMPLLLIAQCMLLFALDFIVGIPMQTSIRNIINPFWVMDTEEYAIIIIIAGLSVGIPLYNKFRLVQKEKETT' A
#
# COMPACT_ATOMS: atom_id res chain seq x y z
N MET A 1 22.30 -8.09 4.80
CA MET A 1 21.13 -8.13 3.89
C MET A 1 20.20 -9.31 4.14
N ILE A 2 20.65 -10.58 4.12
CA ILE A 2 19.77 -11.75 4.32
C ILE A 2 18.97 -11.71 5.64
N LYS A 3 19.59 -11.28 6.75
CA LYS A 3 18.88 -11.09 8.03
C LYS A 3 17.75 -10.06 7.94
N MET A 4 17.94 -9.01 7.14
CA MET A 4 16.95 -7.95 6.93
C MET A 4 15.81 -8.42 6.01
N LEU A 5 16.16 -9.24 5.01
CA LEU A 5 15.20 -9.88 4.10
C LEU A 5 14.27 -10.85 4.84
N LEU A 6 14.79 -11.59 5.83
CA LEU A 6 14.00 -12.47 6.70
C LEU A 6 13.23 -11.72 7.79
N PHE A 7 13.75 -10.59 8.25
CA PHE A 7 13.11 -9.77 9.28
C PHE A 7 11.79 -9.15 8.81
N MET A 8 11.72 -8.65 7.58
CA MET A 8 10.51 -8.02 7.04
C MET A 8 9.27 -8.93 6.99
N PRO A 9 9.30 -10.16 6.44
CA PRO A 9 8.15 -11.05 6.46
C PRO A 9 7.77 -11.49 7.87
N LEU A 10 8.75 -11.66 8.77
CA LEU A 10 8.50 -11.97 10.18
C LEU A 10 7.77 -10.82 10.89
N LEU A 11 8.20 -9.58 10.63
CA LEU A 11 7.55 -8.38 11.13
C LEU A 11 6.11 -8.28 10.61
N LEU A 12 5.89 -8.54 9.32
CA LEU A 12 4.56 -8.52 8.72
C LEU A 12 3.62 -9.55 9.39
N ILE A 13 4.09 -10.78 9.59
CA ILE A 13 3.31 -11.83 10.28
C ILE A 13 2.98 -11.40 11.71
N ALA A 14 3.96 -10.84 12.44
CA ALA A 14 3.76 -10.37 13.80
C ALA A 14 2.70 -9.26 13.88
N GLN A 15 2.69 -8.32 12.92
CA GLN A 15 1.68 -7.26 12.84
C GLN A 15 0.28 -7.82 12.54
N CYS A 16 0.16 -8.79 11.63
CA CYS A 16 -1.12 -9.44 11.36
C CYS A 16 -1.66 -10.19 12.59
N MET A 17 -0.79 -10.89 13.33
CA MET A 17 -1.18 -11.59 14.55
C MET A 17 -1.62 -10.62 15.65
N LEU A 18 -0.94 -9.48 15.78
CA LEU A 18 -1.33 -8.41 16.69
C LEU A 18 -2.71 -7.84 16.35
N LEU A 19 -2.97 -7.57 15.07
CA LEU A 19 -4.27 -7.11 14.58
C LEU A 19 -5.38 -8.12 14.90
N PHE A 20 -5.17 -9.41 14.64
CA PHE A 20 -6.13 -10.45 15.00
C PHE A 20 -6.41 -10.51 16.50
N ALA A 21 -5.38 -10.35 17.34
CA ALA A 21 -5.55 -10.34 18.79
C ALA A 21 -6.37 -9.12 19.26
N LEU A 22 -6.11 -7.94 18.69
CA LEU A 22 -6.87 -6.73 18.97
C LEU A 22 -8.33 -6.85 18.52
N ASP A 23 -8.55 -7.34 17.31
CA ASP A 23 -9.88 -7.57 16.75
C ASP A 23 -10.67 -8.55 17.63
N PHE A 24 -10.03 -9.62 18.11
CA PHE A 24 -10.65 -10.56 19.06
C PHE A 24 -11.04 -9.90 20.39
N ILE A 25 -10.17 -9.06 20.96
CA ILE A 25 -10.44 -8.34 22.21
C ILE A 25 -11.62 -7.36 22.05
N VAL A 26 -11.70 -6.68 20.90
CA VAL A 26 -12.76 -5.72 20.58
C VAL A 26 -14.06 -6.43 20.15
N GLY A 27 -14.01 -7.74 19.90
CA GLY A 27 -15.17 -8.54 19.48
C GLY A 27 -15.51 -8.40 17.99
N ILE A 28 -14.54 -7.99 17.16
CA ILE A 28 -14.69 -7.94 15.71
C ILE A 28 -14.73 -9.37 15.16
N PRO A 29 -15.71 -9.70 14.29
CA PRO A 29 -15.78 -11.03 13.69
C PRO A 29 -14.52 -11.37 12.91
N MET A 30 -13.97 -12.57 13.12
CA MET A 30 -12.78 -13.09 12.41
C MET A 30 -12.88 -12.95 10.89
N GLN A 31 -14.08 -13.10 10.33
CA GLN A 31 -14.35 -12.96 8.91
C GLN A 31 -14.06 -11.54 8.41
N THR A 32 -14.41 -10.52 9.20
CA THR A 32 -14.13 -9.11 8.90
C THR A 32 -12.64 -8.83 8.99
N SER A 33 -11.95 -9.36 10.00
CA SER A 33 -10.49 -9.24 10.14
C SER A 33 -9.74 -9.86 8.96
N ILE A 34 -10.11 -11.07 8.56
CA ILE A 34 -9.53 -11.73 7.38
C ILE A 34 -9.79 -10.91 6.12
N ARG A 35 -11.02 -10.41 5.96
CA ARG A 35 -11.41 -9.54 4.84
C ARG A 35 -10.52 -8.29 4.76
N ASN A 36 -10.28 -7.64 5.90
CA ASN A 36 -9.47 -6.42 6.00
C ASN A 36 -7.97 -6.70 5.81
N ILE A 37 -7.47 -7.88 6.20
CA ILE A 37 -6.07 -8.27 5.94
C ILE A 37 -5.83 -8.56 4.46
N ILE A 38 -6.80 -9.20 3.78
CA ILE A 38 -6.72 -9.46 2.33
C ILE A 38 -6.74 -8.15 1.54
N ASN A 39 -7.61 -7.22 1.94
CA ASN A 39 -7.68 -5.91 1.34
C ASN A 39 -7.87 -4.82 2.42
N PRO A 40 -6.78 -4.13 2.81
CA PRO A 40 -6.82 -3.10 3.84
C PRO A 40 -7.54 -1.84 3.38
N PHE A 41 -7.83 -1.68 2.10
CA PHE A 41 -8.54 -0.51 1.61
C PHE A 41 -10.05 -0.59 1.88
N TRP A 42 -10.60 -1.78 2.15
CA TRP A 42 -12.04 -1.93 2.41
C TRP A 42 -12.53 -1.40 3.76
N VAL A 43 -11.61 -1.10 4.68
CA VAL A 43 -11.95 -0.46 5.96
C VAL A 43 -11.85 1.07 5.88
N MET A 44 -11.36 1.60 4.76
CA MET A 44 -11.14 3.03 4.60
C MET A 44 -12.41 3.77 4.20
N ASP A 45 -12.56 4.97 4.75
CA ASP A 45 -13.63 5.87 4.37
C ASP A 45 -13.33 6.53 3.01
N THR A 46 -14.36 7.15 2.41
CA THR A 46 -14.28 7.70 1.05
C THR A 46 -13.24 8.83 0.96
N GLU A 47 -13.12 9.62 2.02
CA GLU A 47 -12.16 10.72 2.14
C GLU A 47 -10.72 10.21 2.17
N GLU A 48 -10.47 9.10 2.88
CA GLU A 48 -9.15 8.50 2.97
C GLU A 48 -8.72 7.89 1.63
N TYR A 49 -9.67 7.27 0.92
CA TYR A 49 -9.46 6.80 -0.46
C TYR A 49 -9.04 7.93 -1.39
N ALA A 50 -9.68 9.10 -1.29
CA ALA A 50 -9.33 10.26 -2.12
C ALA A 50 -7.89 10.72 -1.87
N ILE A 51 -7.46 10.73 -0.61
CA ILE A 51 -6.07 11.08 -0.23
C ILE A 51 -5.08 10.10 -0.84
N ILE A 52 -5.34 8.79 -0.76
CA ILE A 52 -4.45 7.77 -1.35
C ILE A 52 -4.34 7.92 -2.87
N ILE A 53 -5.44 8.19 -3.56
CA ILE A 53 -5.44 8.40 -5.01
C ILE A 53 -4.58 9.62 -5.38
N ILE A 54 -4.68 10.72 -4.63
CA ILE A 54 -3.86 11.92 -4.85
C ILE A 54 -2.37 11.59 -4.64
N ILE A 55 -2.03 10.92 -3.53
CA ILE A 55 -0.64 10.53 -3.23
C ILE A 55 -0.10 9.61 -4.33
N ALA A 56 -0.85 8.58 -4.73
CA ALA A 56 -0.46 7.68 -5.80
C ALA A 56 -0.26 8.43 -7.13
N GLY A 57 -1.14 9.37 -7.46
CA GLY A 57 -1.02 10.24 -8.63
C GLY A 57 0.25 11.09 -8.61
N LEU A 58 0.62 11.66 -7.47
CA LEU A 58 1.86 12.43 -7.33
C LEU A 58 3.10 11.52 -7.40
N SER A 59 3.08 10.39 -6.70
CA SER A 59 4.21 9.45 -6.63
C SER A 59 4.48 8.74 -7.94
N VAL A 60 3.46 8.45 -8.74
CA VAL A 60 3.57 7.67 -9.98
C VAL A 60 3.43 8.57 -11.22
N GLY A 61 2.45 9.47 -11.22
CA GLY A 61 2.15 10.35 -12.35
C GLY A 61 3.26 11.35 -12.65
N ILE A 62 3.89 11.96 -11.64
CA ILE A 62 4.99 12.92 -11.85
C ILE A 62 6.22 12.23 -12.49
N PRO A 63 6.72 11.09 -11.97
CA PRO A 63 7.83 10.38 -12.62
C PRO A 63 7.50 9.90 -14.02
N LEU A 64 6.28 9.39 -14.26
CA LEU A 64 5.84 8.96 -15.58
C LEU A 64 5.81 10.13 -16.56
N TYR A 65 5.19 11.25 -16.19
CA TYR A 65 5.14 12.45 -17.03
C TYR A 65 6.55 12.94 -17.41
N ASN A 66 7.46 13.02 -16.42
CA ASN A 66 8.84 13.42 -16.67
C ASN A 66 9.55 12.45 -17.61
N LYS A 67 9.35 11.14 -17.44
CA LYS A 67 9.93 10.12 -18.32
C LYS A 67 9.40 10.25 -19.75
N PHE A 68 8.10 10.40 -19.94
CA PHE A 68 7.51 10.59 -21.28
C PHE A 68 8.00 11.86 -21.96
N ARG A 69 8.14 12.97 -21.20
CA ARG A 69 8.66 14.23 -21.73
C ARG A 69 10.12 14.10 -22.19
N LEU A 70 10.94 13.37 -21.45
CA LEU A 70 12.35 13.11 -21.85
C LEU A 70 12.42 12.29 -23.14
N VAL A 71 11.61 11.24 -23.26
CA VAL A 71 11.55 10.39 -24.46
C VAL A 71 11.08 11.18 -25.69
N GLN A 72 10.15 12.13 -25.54
CA GLN A 72 9.74 12.99 -26.65
C GLN A 72 10.87 13.92 -27.12
N LYS A 73 11.60 14.54 -26.19
CA LYS A 73 12.74 15.40 -26.53
C LYS A 73 13.86 14.67 -27.28
N GLU A 74 14.14 13.41 -26.92
CA GLU A 74 15.14 12.60 -27.63
C GLU A 74 14.72 12.32 -29.08
N LYS A 75 13.42 12.11 -29.33
CA LYS A 75 12.89 11.88 -30.68
C LYS A 75 12.87 13.12 -31.56
N GLU A 76 12.79 14.32 -30.99
CA GLU A 76 12.84 15.58 -31.74
C GLU A 76 14.27 15.99 -32.12
N THR A 77 15.30 15.41 -31.48
CA THR A 77 16.71 15.77 -31.69
C THR A 77 17.45 14.80 -32.62
N THR A 78 16.79 13.73 -33.08
CA THR A 78 17.33 12.72 -34.02
C THR A 78 16.65 12.83 -35.37
#